data_AF-A0A131YRS0-F1
#
_entry.id   AF-A0A131YRS0-F1
#
_cell.length_a   1.000
_cell.length_b   1.000
_cell.length_c   1.000
_cell.angle_alpha   90.00
_cell.angle_beta   90.00
_cell.angle_gamma   90.00
#
_symmetry.space_group_name_H-M   'P 1'
#
loop_
_entity.id
_entity.type
_entity.pdbx_description
1 polymer ?
#
loop_
_entity_poly.entity_id
_entity_poly.type
_entity_poly.pdbx_seq_one_letter_code
_entity_poly.pdbx_strand_id
1 'polypeptide(L)'
;MRSKRAGPLCVEDEVMAGMFEITVLALVLTAARTICNATEMVMQEPPGSTTGTAKPNPFKVFWTNHTKVWTAKSTDMFHYTCEREVLSNMNDTGLQITTYFDVKNSFTLNWTFTENDSITCTLSSNVKLRRQIIYENGTCAVLKLEVWSRNDSGSQENTYVLGQTNYKLVLDDKKKGNVPADCTQQYRRARGKRDTYKVYRDKCKNIEKKSQ
;
A
#
# COMPACT_ATOMS: atom_id res chain seq x y z
N MET A 1 61.03 10.00 22.13
CA MET A 1 61.31 10.63 20.83
C MET A 1 60.02 11.19 20.26
N ARG A 2 60.02 12.50 19.95
CA ARG A 2 58.94 13.23 19.26
C ARG A 2 58.92 12.86 17.77
N SER A 3 57.75 12.90 17.13
CA SER A 3 57.42 13.73 15.94
C SER A 3 56.07 13.25 15.38
N LYS A 4 54.94 13.98 15.56
CA LYS A 4 54.36 15.05 14.71
C LYS A 4 53.93 14.54 13.31
N ARG A 5 52.60 14.59 13.03
CA ARG A 5 51.87 15.56 12.15
C ARG A 5 52.12 15.31 10.66
N ALA A 6 51.23 15.55 9.69
CA ALA A 6 49.89 16.11 9.55
C ALA A 6 49.39 15.72 8.14
N GLY A 7 48.10 15.94 7.82
CA GLY A 7 47.62 16.06 6.42
C GLY A 7 48.31 17.23 5.69
N PRO A 8 48.06 17.44 4.37
CA PRO A 8 46.87 18.16 3.87
C PRO A 8 46.26 17.54 2.58
N LEU A 9 44.97 17.74 2.28
CA LEU A 9 44.40 18.81 1.44
C LEU A 9 45.07 18.98 0.06
N CYS A 10 44.35 18.62 -1.00
CA CYS A 10 44.51 19.19 -2.34
C CYS A 10 43.11 19.68 -2.76
N VAL A 11 42.86 20.99 -2.69
CA VAL A 11 43.05 22.02 -3.73
C VAL A 11 41.74 22.19 -4.51
N GLU A 12 41.06 23.28 -4.18
CA GLU A 12 40.12 23.97 -5.05
C GLU A 12 40.93 24.60 -6.19
N ASP A 13 40.53 24.32 -7.44
CA ASP A 13 40.86 25.17 -8.57
C ASP A 13 39.55 25.76 -9.11
N GLU A 14 39.49 27.09 -9.08
CA GLU A 14 38.48 27.92 -9.71
C GLU A 14 39.12 28.61 -10.94
N VAL A 15 38.29 29.13 -11.87
CA VAL A 15 38.59 30.07 -12.99
C VAL A 15 38.99 29.36 -14.32
N MET A 16 38.39 29.55 -15.51
CA MET A 16 37.38 30.47 -16.07
C MET A 16 36.85 29.96 -17.43
N ALA A 17 35.64 30.42 -17.76
CA ALA A 17 35.15 30.84 -19.08
C ALA A 17 35.10 29.85 -20.26
N GLY A 18 33.87 29.54 -20.68
CA GLY A 18 33.54 29.09 -22.03
C GLY A 18 32.03 29.01 -22.21
N MET A 19 31.41 30.07 -22.76
CA MET A 19 30.04 30.04 -23.25
C MET A 19 29.90 28.91 -24.28
N PHE A 20 29.07 27.91 -23.99
CA PHE A 20 28.56 26.99 -25.00
C PHE A 20 27.05 27.16 -25.06
N GLU A 21 26.58 27.81 -26.13
CA GLU A 21 25.18 27.78 -26.53
C GLU A 21 24.80 26.32 -26.84
N ILE A 22 23.83 25.77 -26.09
CA ILE A 22 23.25 24.47 -26.39
C ILE A 22 21.92 24.71 -27.11
N THR A 23 21.99 24.74 -28.44
CA THR A 23 20.83 24.68 -29.32
C THR A 23 20.23 23.28 -29.24
N VAL A 24 19.12 23.12 -28.52
CA VAL A 24 18.41 21.84 -28.44
C VAL A 24 17.58 21.65 -29.72
N LEU A 25 18.11 20.84 -30.63
CA LEU A 25 17.39 20.30 -31.79
C LEU A 25 16.36 19.26 -31.32
N ALA A 26 15.09 19.58 -31.48
CA ALA A 26 13.99 18.64 -31.29
C ALA A 26 14.00 17.57 -32.40
N LEU A 27 14.29 16.33 -32.04
CA LEU A 27 14.20 15.19 -32.95
C LEU A 27 12.89 14.43 -32.68
N VAL A 28 11.89 14.77 -33.49
CA VAL A 28 10.63 14.02 -33.63
C VAL A 28 10.93 12.77 -34.45
N LEU A 29 10.77 11.59 -33.86
CA LEU A 29 10.76 10.33 -34.61
C LEU A 29 9.31 9.83 -34.71
N THR A 30 8.64 10.28 -35.76
CA THR A 30 7.47 9.62 -36.33
C THR A 30 7.96 8.55 -37.31
N ALA A 31 7.78 7.29 -36.97
CA ALA A 31 7.83 6.20 -37.95
C ALA A 31 6.52 5.41 -37.85
N ALA A 32 5.57 5.79 -38.70
CA ALA A 32 4.44 4.95 -39.07
C ALA A 32 4.76 4.27 -40.40
N ARG A 33 4.53 2.95 -40.49
CA ARG A 33 3.81 2.23 -41.57
C ARG A 33 3.89 0.71 -41.32
N THR A 34 2.75 0.08 -41.01
CA THR A 34 1.86 -0.74 -41.90
C THR A 34 2.49 -2.10 -42.19
N ILE A 35 1.85 -3.25 -41.88
CA ILE A 35 0.89 -4.06 -42.69
C ILE A 35 0.10 -4.98 -41.70
N CYS A 36 -1.20 -5.31 -41.78
CA CYS A 36 -2.09 -5.61 -42.90
C CYS A 36 -3.59 -5.37 -42.57
N ASN A 37 -4.28 -4.76 -43.54
CA ASN A 37 -5.66 -4.93 -44.03
C ASN A 37 -6.84 -5.02 -43.04
N ALA A 38 -7.60 -3.93 -43.03
CA ALA A 38 -9.02 -3.92 -42.71
C ALA A 38 -9.81 -4.75 -43.74
N THR A 39 -10.66 -5.65 -43.25
CA THR A 39 -11.97 -5.88 -43.88
C THR A 39 -12.98 -5.17 -42.99
N GLU A 40 -13.69 -4.19 -43.53
CA GLU A 40 -14.81 -3.56 -42.86
C GLU A 40 -15.87 -4.62 -42.57
N MET A 41 -15.95 -5.06 -41.32
CA MET A 41 -17.20 -5.60 -40.79
C MET A 41 -17.91 -4.46 -40.09
N VAL A 42 -19.02 -4.04 -40.68
CA VAL A 42 -20.09 -3.33 -39.98
C VAL A 42 -20.42 -4.16 -38.75
N MET A 43 -19.94 -3.72 -37.59
CA MET A 43 -20.24 -4.37 -36.33
C MET A 43 -21.67 -3.97 -35.98
N GLN A 44 -22.63 -4.82 -36.37
CA GLN A 44 -23.95 -4.83 -35.74
C GLN A 44 -23.74 -4.90 -34.23
N GLU A 45 -24.31 -3.95 -33.49
CA GLU A 45 -24.43 -4.05 -32.04
C GLU A 45 -25.05 -5.42 -31.70
N PRO A 46 -24.39 -6.24 -30.86
CA PRO A 46 -25.05 -7.39 -30.28
C PRO A 46 -26.23 -6.87 -29.45
N PRO A 47 -27.47 -7.30 -29.74
CA PRO A 47 -28.60 -6.97 -28.89
C PRO A 47 -28.40 -7.69 -27.55
N GLY A 48 -28.16 -6.92 -26.49
CA GLY A 48 -28.12 -7.44 -25.13
C GLY A 48 -26.73 -7.64 -24.53
N SER A 49 -25.79 -6.71 -24.74
CA SER A 49 -24.74 -6.54 -23.73
C SER A 49 -25.35 -5.83 -22.54
N THR A 50 -25.91 -6.61 -21.63
CA THR A 50 -26.24 -6.15 -20.29
C THR A 50 -24.93 -5.59 -19.73
N THR A 51 -24.78 -4.26 -19.69
CA THR A 51 -23.74 -3.57 -18.94
C THR A 51 -23.98 -3.86 -17.48
N GLY A 52 -23.66 -5.09 -17.06
CA GLY A 52 -23.60 -5.49 -15.68
C GLY A 52 -22.60 -4.53 -15.03
N THR A 53 -23.13 -3.59 -14.26
CA THR A 53 -22.32 -2.63 -13.53
C THR A 53 -21.38 -3.45 -12.65
N ALA A 54 -20.08 -3.47 -13.00
CA ALA A 54 -19.10 -4.24 -12.25
C ALA A 54 -19.16 -3.77 -10.79
N LYS A 55 -19.46 -4.71 -9.88
CA LYS A 55 -19.55 -4.41 -8.45
C LYS A 55 -18.24 -3.75 -8.01
N PRO A 56 -18.27 -2.56 -7.36
CA PRO A 56 -17.06 -1.92 -6.89
C PRO A 56 -16.29 -2.81 -5.90
N ASN A 57 -14.96 -2.79 -5.97
CA ASN A 57 -14.12 -3.49 -5.00
C ASN A 57 -14.42 -2.98 -3.57
N PRO A 58 -14.60 -3.85 -2.56
CA PRO A 58 -14.96 -3.44 -1.21
C PRO A 58 -13.99 -2.45 -0.57
N PHE A 59 -12.69 -2.51 -0.90
CA PHE A 59 -11.74 -1.50 -0.42
C PHE A 59 -11.99 -0.12 -1.02
N LYS A 60 -12.45 -0.03 -2.28
CA LYS A 60 -12.83 1.26 -2.88
C LYS A 60 -13.98 1.88 -2.09
N VAL A 61 -15.02 1.09 -1.82
CA VAL A 61 -16.19 1.53 -1.02
C VAL A 61 -15.79 1.92 0.39
N PHE A 62 -15.02 1.07 1.07
CA PHE A 62 -14.52 1.33 2.43
C PHE A 62 -13.77 2.66 2.51
N TRP A 63 -12.80 2.87 1.62
CA TRP A 63 -11.96 4.07 1.63
C TRP A 63 -12.67 5.32 1.06
N THR A 64 -13.80 5.18 0.35
CA THR A 64 -14.69 6.31 0.07
C THR A 64 -15.39 6.81 1.34
N ASN A 65 -15.74 5.90 2.26
CA ASN A 65 -16.46 6.24 3.49
C ASN A 65 -15.52 6.58 4.66
N HIS A 66 -14.28 6.12 4.60
CA HIS A 66 -13.28 6.28 5.65
C HIS A 66 -12.01 6.87 5.08
N THR A 67 -11.54 8.01 5.58
CA THR A 67 -10.24 8.59 5.17
C THR A 67 -9.12 8.25 6.14
N LYS A 68 -9.46 7.80 7.35
CA LYS A 68 -8.53 7.41 8.40
C LYS A 68 -9.14 6.32 9.29
N VAL A 69 -8.34 5.31 9.58
CA VAL A 69 -8.73 4.22 10.49
C VAL A 69 -7.62 3.90 11.49
N TRP A 70 -8.01 3.41 12.66
CA TRP A 70 -7.11 3.02 13.74
C TRP A 70 -7.16 1.53 14.00
N THR A 71 -5.99 0.90 14.10
CA THR A 71 -5.92 -0.52 14.46
C THR A 71 -6.12 -0.66 15.97
N ALA A 72 -7.24 -1.26 16.37
CA ALA A 72 -7.53 -1.54 17.77
C ALA A 72 -6.80 -2.81 18.24
N LYS A 73 -6.83 -3.86 17.43
CA LYS A 73 -6.22 -5.17 17.72
C LYS A 73 -5.55 -5.73 16.48
N SER A 74 -4.44 -6.43 16.66
CA SER A 74 -3.72 -7.11 15.57
C SER A 74 -3.20 -8.47 16.06
N THR A 75 -3.09 -9.44 15.16
CA THR A 75 -2.31 -10.67 15.41
C THR A 75 -0.86 -10.53 15.01
N ASP A 76 -0.51 -9.42 14.36
CA ASP A 76 0.86 -9.12 13.98
C ASP A 76 1.71 -8.81 15.23
N MET A 77 2.85 -9.47 15.33
CA MET A 77 3.72 -9.43 16.51
C MET A 77 4.65 -8.22 16.51
N PHE A 78 4.80 -7.50 15.40
CA PHE A 78 5.58 -6.27 15.40
C PHE A 78 4.87 -5.27 16.32
N HIS A 79 5.38 -5.12 17.56
CA HIS A 79 4.74 -4.50 18.73
C HIS A 79 4.52 -2.97 18.62
N TYR A 80 4.29 -2.46 17.42
CA TYR A 80 3.96 -1.07 17.21
C TYR A 80 2.61 -0.74 17.85
N THR A 81 2.59 0.37 18.58
CA THR A 81 1.36 0.91 19.16
C THR A 81 0.83 2.06 18.33
N CYS A 82 -0.45 2.38 18.55
CA CYS A 82 -1.08 3.54 17.92
C CYS A 82 -1.00 3.53 16.38
N GLU A 83 -1.06 2.33 15.80
CA GLU A 83 -1.10 2.17 14.36
C GLU A 83 -2.38 2.80 13.80
N ARG A 84 -2.20 3.67 12.81
CA ARG A 84 -3.29 4.28 12.04
C ARG A 84 -2.95 4.27 10.56
N GLU A 85 -3.97 4.08 9.75
CA GLU A 85 -3.87 4.10 8.30
C GLU A 85 -4.66 5.30 7.78
N VAL A 86 -4.04 6.06 6.88
CA VAL A 86 -4.64 7.24 6.25
C VAL A 86 -4.64 7.02 4.75
N LEU A 87 -5.78 7.29 4.11
CA LEU A 87 -5.89 7.30 2.66
C LEU A 87 -5.18 8.53 2.11
N SER A 88 -4.13 8.31 1.33
CA SER A 88 -3.33 9.39 0.73
C SER A 88 -3.79 9.68 -0.70
N ASN A 89 -4.18 8.65 -1.45
CA ASN A 89 -4.71 8.77 -2.80
C ASN A 89 -5.58 7.55 -3.15
N MET A 90 -6.53 7.69 -4.08
CA MET A 90 -7.32 6.60 -4.62
C MET A 90 -7.76 6.93 -6.06
N ASN A 91 -7.67 5.95 -6.95
CA ASN A 91 -8.15 6.03 -8.33
C ASN A 91 -8.89 4.75 -8.71
N ASP A 92 -9.09 4.50 -10.00
CA ASP A 92 -9.83 3.32 -10.47
C ASP A 92 -9.05 2.01 -10.37
N THR A 93 -7.72 2.06 -10.34
CA THR A 93 -6.87 0.86 -10.33
C THR A 93 -6.37 0.50 -8.94
N GLY A 94 -6.39 1.44 -8.00
CA GLY A 94 -5.88 1.20 -6.67
C GLY A 94 -6.01 2.37 -5.72
N LEU A 95 -5.29 2.25 -4.61
CA LEU A 95 -5.23 3.24 -3.55
C LEU A 95 -3.86 3.27 -2.88
N GLN A 96 -3.53 4.40 -2.30
CA GLN A 96 -2.30 4.62 -1.56
C GLN A 96 -2.64 4.83 -0.08
N ILE A 97 -2.08 3.99 0.79
CA ILE A 97 -2.26 4.10 2.25
C ILE A 97 -0.94 4.48 2.87
N THR A 98 -0.94 5.55 3.67
CA THR A 98 0.14 5.82 4.61
C THR A 98 -0.20 5.20 5.96
N THR A 99 0.63 4.27 6.42
CA THR A 99 0.53 3.66 7.75
C THR A 99 1.48 4.39 8.68
N TYR A 100 0.96 4.88 9.80
CA TYR A 100 1.75 5.51 10.86
C TYR A 100 1.76 4.62 12.09
N PHE A 101 2.91 4.58 12.78
CA PHE A 101 3.08 3.97 14.09
C PHE A 101 3.62 5.01 15.06
N ASP A 102 2.94 5.14 16.19
CA ASP A 102 3.20 6.19 17.15
C ASP A 102 3.32 7.59 16.47
N VAL A 103 4.35 8.39 16.81
CA VAL A 103 4.63 9.71 16.20
C VAL A 103 5.74 9.73 15.15
N LYS A 104 6.64 8.73 15.13
CA LYS A 104 7.92 8.83 14.40
C LYS A 104 7.97 8.00 13.12
N ASN A 105 7.27 6.86 13.10
CA ASN A 105 7.45 5.88 12.05
C ASN A 105 6.24 5.91 11.12
N SER A 106 6.49 5.97 9.83
CA SER A 106 5.46 5.78 8.84
C SER A 106 6.02 5.17 7.58
N PHE A 107 5.16 4.51 6.81
CA PHE A 107 5.47 4.07 5.46
C PHE A 107 4.22 4.21 4.60
N THR A 108 4.42 4.34 3.30
CA THR A 108 3.33 4.44 2.33
C THR A 108 3.39 3.27 1.36
N LEU A 109 2.26 2.59 1.17
CA LEU A 109 2.14 1.50 0.20
C LEU A 109 1.10 1.82 -0.85
N ASN A 110 1.43 1.47 -2.09
CA ASN A 110 0.50 1.45 -3.21
C ASN A 110 -0.16 0.07 -3.28
N TRP A 111 -1.47 0.06 -3.28
CA TRP A 111 -2.31 -1.13 -3.33
C TRP A 111 -3.11 -1.15 -4.62
N THR A 112 -3.14 -2.29 -5.29
CA THR A 112 -3.91 -2.49 -6.53
C THR A 112 -5.19 -3.26 -6.21
N PHE A 113 -6.32 -2.83 -6.76
CA PHE A 113 -7.58 -3.57 -6.69
C PHE A 113 -7.48 -4.87 -7.50
N THR A 114 -8.10 -5.93 -7.00
CA THR A 114 -8.08 -7.26 -7.65
C THR A 114 -9.47 -7.88 -7.65
N GLU A 115 -9.71 -8.84 -8.55
CA GLU A 115 -11.02 -9.45 -8.85
C GLU A 115 -11.62 -10.34 -7.74
N ASN A 116 -11.00 -10.41 -6.56
CA ASN A 116 -11.45 -11.26 -5.45
C ASN A 116 -11.69 -10.46 -4.17
N ASP A 117 -12.32 -9.29 -4.31
CA ASP A 117 -12.63 -8.38 -3.20
C ASP A 117 -11.39 -8.08 -2.33
N SER A 118 -10.22 -8.08 -2.96
CA SER A 118 -8.92 -7.92 -2.32
C SER A 118 -8.12 -6.79 -2.93
N ILE A 119 -7.11 -6.36 -2.18
CA ILE A 119 -6.04 -5.49 -2.68
C ILE A 119 -4.68 -6.18 -2.53
N THR A 120 -3.76 -5.89 -3.44
CA THR A 120 -2.40 -6.43 -3.41
C THR A 120 -1.33 -5.35 -3.46
N CYS A 121 -0.19 -5.60 -2.85
CA CYS A 121 0.98 -4.73 -2.90
C CYS A 121 2.24 -5.59 -3.09
N THR A 122 3.10 -5.21 -4.04
CA THR A 122 4.43 -5.83 -4.19
C THR A 122 5.43 -5.00 -3.39
N LEU A 123 5.92 -5.55 -2.27
CA LEU A 123 6.89 -4.87 -1.42
C LEU A 123 8.32 -4.97 -1.97
N SER A 124 8.64 -6.10 -2.59
CA SER A 124 9.91 -6.36 -3.26
C SER A 124 9.68 -7.39 -4.37
N SER A 125 10.72 -7.68 -5.16
CA SER A 125 10.68 -8.79 -6.13
C SER A 125 10.16 -10.09 -5.51
N ASN A 126 10.40 -10.30 -4.22
CA ASN A 126 10.16 -11.59 -3.57
C ASN A 126 9.05 -11.57 -2.52
N VAL A 127 8.47 -10.41 -2.21
CA VAL A 127 7.42 -10.28 -1.20
C VAL A 127 6.20 -9.58 -1.77
N LYS A 128 5.05 -10.26 -1.69
CA LYS A 128 3.74 -9.74 -2.04
C LYS A 128 2.84 -9.76 -0.83
N LEU A 129 2.05 -8.71 -0.68
CA LEU A 129 0.99 -8.62 0.30
C LEU A 129 -0.35 -8.75 -0.41
N ARG A 130 -1.29 -9.45 0.22
CA ARG A 130 -2.69 -9.47 -0.17
C ARG A 130 -3.55 -9.15 1.04
N ARG A 131 -4.51 -8.24 0.89
CA ARG A 131 -5.44 -7.86 1.96
C ARG A 131 -6.89 -8.07 1.54
N GLN A 132 -7.71 -8.53 2.48
CA GLN A 132 -9.13 -8.79 2.32
C GLN A 132 -9.92 -8.16 3.47
N ILE A 133 -11.11 -7.61 3.18
CA ILE A 133 -12.10 -7.25 4.20
C ILE A 133 -12.93 -8.50 4.50
N ILE A 134 -12.84 -8.99 5.73
CA ILE A 134 -13.58 -10.18 6.20
C ILE A 134 -14.94 -9.77 6.77
N TYR A 135 -15.01 -8.59 7.37
CA TYR A 135 -16.22 -8.04 7.94
C TYR A 135 -16.12 -6.52 8.00
N GLU A 136 -17.24 -5.84 7.84
CA GLU A 136 -17.38 -4.39 7.97
C GLU A 136 -18.82 -4.03 8.39
N ASN A 137 -18.97 -2.97 9.19
CA ASN A 137 -20.28 -2.43 9.55
C ASN A 137 -20.35 -0.88 9.45
N GLY A 138 -19.45 -0.26 8.68
CA GLY A 138 -19.35 1.20 8.52
C GLY A 138 -18.75 1.97 9.71
N THR A 139 -18.41 1.31 10.82
CA THR A 139 -17.64 1.95 11.92
C THR A 139 -16.36 1.19 12.27
N CYS A 140 -16.28 -0.07 11.86
CA CYS A 140 -15.13 -0.92 12.05
C CYS A 140 -15.07 -1.96 10.93
N ALA A 141 -13.87 -2.49 10.73
CA ALA A 141 -13.62 -3.57 9.79
C ALA A 141 -12.65 -4.60 10.38
N VAL A 142 -12.78 -5.83 9.92
CA VAL A 142 -11.85 -6.93 10.19
C VAL A 142 -11.11 -7.22 8.90
N LEU A 143 -9.79 -7.01 8.91
CA LEU A 143 -8.93 -7.17 7.76
C LEU A 143 -8.11 -8.45 7.92
N LYS A 144 -7.96 -9.21 6.85
CA LYS A 144 -6.99 -10.31 6.73
C LYS A 144 -5.86 -9.84 5.83
N LEU A 145 -4.62 -10.01 6.28
CA LEU A 145 -3.39 -9.73 5.54
C LEU A 145 -2.63 -11.03 5.35
N GLU A 146 -2.33 -11.37 4.11
CA GLU A 146 -1.49 -12.48 3.72
C GLU A 146 -0.15 -11.96 3.20
N VAL A 147 0.94 -12.53 3.71
CA VAL A 147 2.30 -12.26 3.26
C VAL A 147 2.77 -13.47 2.45
N TRP A 148 2.99 -13.23 1.17
CA TRP A 148 3.45 -14.23 0.21
C TRP A 148 4.91 -13.95 -0.11
N SER A 149 5.75 -14.97 0.01
CA SER A 149 7.19 -14.88 -0.26
C SER A 149 7.63 -15.95 -1.24
N ARG A 150 8.69 -15.67 -1.99
CA ARG A 150 9.42 -16.69 -2.77
C ARG A 150 10.89 -16.67 -2.39
N ASN A 151 11.55 -17.82 -2.49
CA ASN A 151 12.99 -17.95 -2.24
C ASN A 151 13.76 -17.71 -3.54
N ASP A 152 14.84 -16.93 -3.48
CA ASP A 152 15.75 -16.69 -4.61
C ASP A 152 16.76 -17.83 -4.84
N SER A 153 16.45 -19.07 -4.41
CA SER A 153 17.43 -20.17 -4.31
C SER A 153 17.91 -20.76 -5.64
N GLY A 154 17.80 -20.04 -6.77
CA GLY A 154 18.31 -20.47 -8.08
C GLY A 154 17.62 -21.72 -8.68
N SER A 155 16.66 -22.30 -7.97
CA SER A 155 15.88 -23.46 -8.40
C SER A 155 14.61 -23.01 -9.14
N GLN A 156 14.27 -23.71 -10.23
CA GLN A 156 13.36 -23.33 -11.32
C GLN A 156 11.88 -23.07 -10.97
N GLU A 157 11.46 -23.05 -9.70
CA GLU A 157 10.09 -22.68 -9.33
C GLU A 157 10.03 -21.27 -8.73
N ASN A 158 9.75 -20.29 -9.60
CA ASN A 158 9.52 -18.88 -9.26
C ASN A 158 8.14 -18.63 -8.61
N THR A 159 7.64 -19.55 -7.80
CA THR A 159 6.27 -19.54 -7.28
C THR A 159 6.20 -18.90 -5.90
N TYR A 160 5.23 -18.00 -5.68
CA TYR A 160 4.99 -17.42 -4.36
C TYR A 160 4.32 -18.43 -3.44
N VAL A 161 4.81 -18.54 -2.20
CA VAL A 161 4.24 -19.37 -1.14
C VAL A 161 3.71 -18.47 -0.02
N LEU A 162 2.58 -18.85 0.57
CA LEU A 162 2.01 -18.14 1.71
C LEU A 162 2.89 -18.38 2.95
N GLY A 163 3.55 -17.32 3.43
CA GLY A 163 4.40 -17.37 4.62
C GLY A 163 3.62 -17.07 5.90
N GLN A 164 2.86 -15.97 5.92
CA GLN A 164 2.17 -15.51 7.13
C GLN A 164 0.77 -15.01 6.83
N THR A 165 -0.15 -15.21 7.77
CA THR A 165 -1.48 -14.59 7.77
C THR A 165 -1.71 -13.85 9.08
N ASN A 166 -2.00 -12.55 8.97
CA ASN A 166 -2.30 -11.67 10.07
C ASN A 166 -3.73 -11.12 9.95
N TYR A 167 -4.32 -10.77 11.10
CA TYR A 167 -5.65 -10.17 11.16
C TYR A 167 -5.61 -8.88 11.95
N LYS A 168 -6.32 -7.86 11.45
CA LYS A 168 -6.47 -6.57 12.12
C LYS A 168 -7.95 -6.27 12.36
N LEU A 169 -8.26 -5.71 13.53
CA LEU A 169 -9.52 -5.02 13.80
C LEU A 169 -9.23 -3.53 13.71
N VAL A 170 -9.80 -2.87 12.71
CA VAL A 170 -9.67 -1.42 12.51
C VAL A 170 -10.98 -0.70 12.85
N LEU A 171 -10.86 0.54 13.32
CA LEU A 171 -11.97 1.42 13.68
C LEU A 171 -11.90 2.70 12.86
N ASP A 172 -13.04 3.25 12.48
CA ASP A 172 -13.13 4.60 11.96
C ASP A 172 -12.57 5.63 12.96
N ASP A 173 -11.92 6.69 12.47
CA ASP A 173 -11.32 7.72 13.32
C ASP A 173 -12.34 8.38 14.28
N LYS A 174 -13.60 8.54 13.88
CA LYS A 174 -14.65 9.15 14.73
C LYS A 174 -15.12 8.20 15.82
N LYS A 175 -14.82 6.90 15.73
CA LYS A 175 -15.21 5.86 16.69
C LYS A 175 -14.00 5.21 17.38
N LYS A 176 -12.80 5.76 17.20
CA LYS A 176 -11.58 5.27 17.86
C LYS A 176 -11.75 5.18 19.38
N GLY A 177 -11.38 4.04 19.95
CA GLY A 177 -11.45 3.77 21.39
C GLY A 177 -12.73 3.06 21.87
N ASN A 178 -13.78 2.99 21.06
CA ASN A 178 -14.94 2.14 21.34
C ASN A 178 -15.06 1.07 20.25
N VAL A 179 -14.75 -0.18 20.58
CA VAL A 179 -14.81 -1.29 19.63
C VAL A 179 -16.19 -1.94 19.70
N PRO A 180 -16.98 -1.93 18.61
CA PRO A 180 -18.27 -2.61 18.58
C PRO A 180 -18.16 -4.11 18.89
N ALA A 181 -19.19 -4.66 19.56
CA ALA A 181 -19.20 -6.04 20.02
C ALA A 181 -19.19 -7.05 18.86
N ASP A 182 -19.92 -6.74 17.78
CA ASP A 182 -19.99 -7.51 16.55
C ASP A 182 -18.62 -7.56 15.84
N CYS A 183 -17.91 -6.44 15.67
CA CYS A 183 -16.55 -6.44 15.14
C CYS A 183 -15.58 -7.23 16.03
N THR A 184 -15.74 -7.16 17.34
CA THR A 184 -14.95 -8.01 18.26
C THR A 184 -15.22 -9.49 18.04
N GLN A 185 -16.48 -9.88 17.87
CA GLN A 185 -16.87 -11.26 17.60
C GLN A 185 -16.30 -11.75 16.26
N GLN A 186 -16.45 -10.97 15.20
CA GLN A 186 -15.96 -11.32 13.86
C GLN A 186 -14.44 -11.40 13.82
N TYR A 187 -13.74 -10.49 14.50
CA TYR A 187 -12.29 -10.56 14.65
C TYR A 187 -11.84 -11.82 15.40
N ARG A 188 -12.52 -12.19 16.49
CA ARG A 188 -12.22 -13.43 17.24
C ARG A 188 -12.43 -14.67 16.39
N ARG A 189 -13.50 -14.71 15.59
CA ARG A 189 -13.75 -15.79 14.62
C ARG A 189 -12.65 -15.86 13.58
N ALA A 190 -12.31 -14.73 12.95
CA ALA A 190 -11.33 -14.67 11.86
C ALA A 190 -9.91 -15.09 12.32
N ARG A 191 -9.44 -14.60 13.47
CA ARG A 191 -8.08 -14.91 13.96
C ARG A 191 -7.93 -16.35 14.45
N GLY A 192 -9.02 -17.00 14.84
CA GLY A 192 -9.01 -18.31 15.48
C GLY A 192 -8.21 -18.31 16.79
N LYS A 193 -7.23 -19.22 16.88
CA LYS A 193 -6.38 -19.39 18.08
C LYS A 193 -5.17 -18.44 18.14
N ARG A 194 -4.91 -17.63 17.11
CA ARG A 194 -3.75 -16.74 17.07
C ARG A 194 -3.78 -15.72 18.18
N ASP A 195 -2.62 -15.42 18.76
CA ASP A 195 -2.46 -14.37 19.75
C ASP A 195 -2.89 -13.02 19.20
N THR A 196 -3.31 -12.14 20.10
CA THR A 196 -3.81 -10.82 19.75
C THR A 196 -3.22 -9.76 20.65
N TYR A 197 -2.82 -8.66 20.03
CA TYR A 197 -2.16 -7.54 20.68
C TYR A 197 -3.07 -6.32 20.65
N LYS A 198 -3.14 -5.61 21.78
CA LYS A 198 -3.83 -4.32 21.88
C LYS A 198 -2.95 -3.21 21.32
N VAL A 199 -3.32 -2.74 20.13
CA VAL A 199 -2.57 -1.73 19.35
C VAL A 199 -3.03 -0.32 19.73
N TYR A 200 -4.34 -0.07 19.77
CA TYR A 200 -4.89 1.20 20.24
C TYR A 200 -4.98 1.23 21.78
N ARG A 201 -4.39 2.25 22.39
CA ARG A 201 -4.34 2.49 23.84
C ARG A 201 -4.66 3.96 24.13
N ASP A 202 -4.95 4.32 25.37
CA ASP A 202 -5.32 5.70 25.72
C ASP A 202 -4.27 6.74 25.33
N LYS A 203 -2.98 6.38 25.38
CA LYS A 203 -1.88 7.24 24.89
C LYS A 203 -2.00 7.65 23.42
N CYS A 204 -2.74 6.88 22.61
CA CYS A 204 -2.93 7.15 21.18
C CYS A 204 -3.90 8.31 20.92
N LYS A 205 -4.78 8.65 21.87
CA LYS A 205 -5.79 9.72 21.72
C LYS A 205 -5.20 11.08 21.39
N ASN A 206 -4.01 11.37 21.91
CA ASN A 206 -3.34 12.67 21.77
C ASN A 206 -2.06 12.60 20.93
N ILE A 207 -1.82 11.48 20.24
CA ILE A 207 -0.53 11.27 19.60
C ILE A 207 -0.30 12.23 18.42
N GLU A 208 -1.37 12.57 17.70
CA GLU A 208 -1.32 13.52 16.58
C GLU A 208 -1.18 14.99 17.04
N LYS A 209 -1.51 15.29 18.31
CA LYS A 209 -1.30 16.63 18.90
C LYS A 209 0.14 16.87 19.34
N LYS A 210 0.95 15.81 19.47
CA LYS A 210 2.36 15.89 19.89
C LYS A 210 3.33 16.08 18.72
N SER A 211 2.83 15.98 17.48
CA SER A 211 3.62 16.14 16.26
C SER A 211 3.44 17.51 15.59
N GLN A 212 2.67 18.40 16.20
CA GLN A 212 2.55 19.83 15.84
C GLN A 212 3.36 20.65 16.84
#